data_AF-A0A949S3J7-F1
#
_entry.id   AF-A0A949S3J7-F1
#
_cell.length_a   1.000
_cell.length_b   1.000
_cell.length_c   1.000
_cell.angle_alpha   90.00
_cell.angle_beta   90.00
_cell.angle_gamma   90.00
#
_symmetry.space_group_name_H-M   'P 1'
#
loop_
_entity.id
_entity.type
_entity.pdbx_description
1 polymer ?
#
loop_
_entity_poly.entity_id
_entity_poly.type
_entity_poly.pdbx_seq_one_letter_code
_entity_poly.pdbx_strand_id
1 'polypeptide(L)'
;MLSQTENLNVTAKNILKNILSMMNTSDELSNSTLGNINSSEGSRKIDTINYYTYKGIRNLINSLPELSKYKSYWDEEYDFWEKRNQTMLKNILKFTKSYSGKKIVVLCGFAHKNLLVRGLKKSSHSGKDKLIINDLFK
;
A
#
# COMPACT_ATOMS: atom_id res chain seq x y z
N MET A 1 12.09 16.46 -20.01
CA MET A 1 13.16 16.27 -19.01
C MET A 1 13.34 14.76 -18.73
N LEU A 2 13.60 13.94 -19.76
CA LEU A 2 13.80 12.47 -19.66
C LEU A 2 14.97 12.01 -20.56
N SER A 3 15.89 12.89 -20.92
CA SER A 3 17.01 12.60 -21.82
C SER A 3 18.18 11.84 -21.16
N GLN A 4 18.02 11.35 -19.93
CA GLN A 4 19.08 10.66 -19.18
C GLN A 4 18.79 9.18 -18.90
N THR A 5 17.71 8.61 -19.45
CA THR A 5 17.38 7.19 -19.24
C THR A 5 18.45 6.26 -19.80
N GLU A 6 19.24 6.67 -20.79
CA GLU A 6 20.30 5.85 -21.39
C GLU A 6 21.41 5.47 -20.40
N ASN A 7 21.73 6.35 -19.44
CA ASN A 7 22.82 6.15 -18.46
C ASN A 7 22.41 5.35 -17.22
N LEU A 8 21.14 4.97 -17.09
CA LEU A 8 20.69 4.14 -15.97
C LEU A 8 21.15 2.68 -16.17
N ASN A 9 21.60 2.04 -15.09
CA ASN A 9 21.83 0.60 -15.10
C ASN A 9 20.49 -0.16 -15.33
N VAL A 10 20.57 -1.41 -15.79
CA VAL A 10 19.39 -2.21 -16.17
C VAL A 10 18.39 -2.34 -15.00
N THR A 11 18.89 -2.50 -13.78
CA THR A 11 18.06 -2.59 -12.58
C THR A 11 17.27 -1.30 -12.34
N ALA A 12 17.93 -0.14 -12.37
CA ALA A 12 17.29 1.16 -12.20
C ALA A 12 16.28 1.46 -13.32
N LYS A 13 16.60 1.10 -14.58
CA LYS A 13 15.67 1.20 -15.72
C LYS A 13 14.40 0.38 -15.49
N ASN A 14 14.53 -0.86 -15.02
CA ASN A 14 13.39 -1.73 -14.74
C ASN A 14 12.53 -1.20 -13.59
N ILE A 15 13.15 -0.72 -12.51
CA ILE A 15 12.42 -0.12 -11.38
C ILE A 15 11.67 1.13 -11.85
N LEU A 16 12.33 2.02 -12.60
CA LEU A 16 11.70 3.22 -13.13
C LEU A 16 10.53 2.89 -14.06
N LYS A 17 10.68 1.93 -14.97
CA LYS A 17 9.60 1.47 -15.85
C LYS A 17 8.39 0.99 -15.04
N ASN A 18 8.62 0.24 -13.96
CA ASN A 18 7.54 -0.26 -13.12
C ASN A 18 6.87 0.85 -12.31
N ILE A 19 7.62 1.86 -11.85
CA ILE A 19 7.05 3.05 -11.20
C ILE A 19 6.16 3.82 -12.18
N LEU A 20 6.62 4.04 -13.42
CA LEU A 20 5.83 4.72 -14.44
C LEU A 20 4.56 3.95 -14.80
N SER A 21 4.66 2.62 -14.97
CA SER A 21 3.50 1.75 -15.19
C SER A 21 2.51 1.81 -14.02
N MET A 22 3.02 1.91 -12.80
CA MET A 22 2.20 2.04 -11.60
C MET A 22 1.44 3.36 -11.57
N MET A 23 2.04 4.47 -12.00
CA MET A 23 1.35 5.77 -12.07
C MET A 23 0.13 5.70 -12.98
N ASN A 24 0.25 5.07 -14.16
CA ASN A 24 -0.90 4.83 -15.04
C ASN A 24 -1.97 3.97 -14.34
N THR A 25 -1.57 2.93 -13.60
CA THR A 25 -2.50 2.09 -12.82
C THR A 25 -3.22 2.89 -11.73
N SER A 26 -2.54 3.85 -11.11
CA SER A 26 -3.12 4.75 -10.12
C SER A 26 -4.17 5.67 -10.75
N ASP A 27 -3.90 6.20 -11.94
CA ASP A 27 -4.84 7.05 -12.68
C ASP A 27 -6.07 6.26 -13.16
N GLU A 28 -5.90 5.01 -13.57
CA GLU A 28 -7.03 4.13 -13.88
C GLU A 28 -7.91 3.88 -12.64
N LEU A 29 -7.29 3.65 -11.49
CA LEU A 29 -8.01 3.35 -10.25
C LEU A 29 -8.73 4.57 -9.69
N SER A 30 -8.15 5.77 -9.78
CA SER A 30 -8.80 7.01 -9.31
C SER A 30 -10.11 7.28 -10.07
N ASN A 31 -10.16 6.90 -11.34
CA ASN A 31 -11.35 7.03 -12.19
C ASN A 31 -12.30 5.81 -12.12
N SER A 32 -11.95 4.78 -11.35
CA SER A 32 -12.74 3.54 -11.27
C SER A 32 -13.96 3.67 -10.35
N THR A 33 -14.93 2.76 -10.50
CA THR A 33 -16.09 2.66 -9.60
C THR A 33 -15.69 2.04 -8.25
N LEU A 34 -16.49 2.27 -7.19
CA LEU A 34 -16.27 1.61 -5.91
C LEU A 34 -16.33 0.08 -6.02
N GLY A 35 -17.18 -0.47 -6.89
CA GLY A 35 -17.23 -1.90 -7.16
C GLY A 35 -15.92 -2.44 -7.73
N ASN A 36 -15.32 -1.72 -8.69
CA ASN A 36 -14.04 -2.09 -9.29
C ASN A 36 -12.88 -1.97 -8.29
N ILE A 37 -12.86 -0.90 -7.51
CA ILE A 37 -11.87 -0.69 -6.42
C ILE A 37 -11.96 -1.84 -5.40
N ASN A 38 -13.18 -2.23 -4.99
CA ASN A 38 -13.40 -3.30 -4.03
C ASN A 38 -13.26 -4.72 -4.62
N SER A 39 -12.96 -4.86 -5.91
CA SER A 39 -12.78 -6.16 -6.55
C SER A 39 -11.42 -6.79 -6.21
N SER A 40 -11.26 -8.06 -6.57
CA SER A 40 -9.97 -8.76 -6.49
C SER A 40 -8.91 -8.13 -7.39
N GLU A 41 -9.31 -7.61 -8.56
CA GLU A 41 -8.43 -6.90 -9.48
C GLU A 41 -7.99 -5.56 -8.90
N GLY A 42 -8.93 -4.75 -8.40
CA GLY A 42 -8.62 -3.48 -7.73
C GLY A 42 -7.66 -3.71 -6.56
N SER A 43 -7.90 -4.76 -5.77
CA SER A 43 -7.02 -5.16 -4.67
C SER A 43 -5.59 -5.47 -5.17
N ARG A 44 -5.42 -6.16 -6.30
CA ARG A 44 -4.09 -6.40 -6.88
C ARG A 44 -3.43 -5.11 -7.37
N LYS A 45 -4.20 -4.23 -8.04
CA LYS A 45 -3.70 -2.95 -8.54
C LYS A 45 -3.19 -2.06 -7.40
N ILE A 46 -3.92 -1.96 -6.28
CA ILE A 46 -3.48 -1.14 -5.13
C ILE A 46 -2.27 -1.73 -4.40
N ASP A 47 -2.15 -3.07 -4.32
CA ASP A 47 -0.93 -3.70 -3.79
C ASP A 47 0.30 -3.34 -4.64
N THR A 48 0.16 -3.33 -5.97
CA THR A 48 1.20 -2.89 -6.89
C THR A 48 1.55 -1.41 -6.68
N ILE A 49 0.53 -0.55 -6.55
CA ILE A 49 0.72 0.89 -6.27
C ILE A 49 1.50 1.12 -4.99
N ASN A 50 1.04 0.51 -3.89
CA ASN A 50 1.70 0.64 -2.59
C ASN A 50 3.14 0.10 -2.63
N TYR A 51 3.36 -1.04 -3.27
CA TYR A 51 4.70 -1.62 -3.37
C TYR A 51 5.66 -0.67 -4.09
N TYR A 52 5.30 -0.16 -5.27
CA TYR A 52 6.22 0.69 -6.02
C TYR A 52 6.35 2.10 -5.44
N THR A 53 5.30 2.63 -4.81
CA THR A 53 5.35 3.93 -4.12
C THR A 53 6.35 3.89 -2.96
N TYR A 54 6.22 2.91 -2.07
CA TYR A 54 7.01 2.89 -0.82
C TYR A 54 8.32 2.11 -0.95
N LYS A 55 8.32 0.94 -1.61
CA LYS A 55 9.55 0.13 -1.79
C LYS A 55 10.24 0.42 -3.11
N GLY A 56 9.49 0.56 -4.20
CA GLY A 56 10.04 0.79 -5.54
C GLY A 56 10.86 2.07 -5.64
N ILE A 57 10.27 3.21 -5.27
CA ILE A 57 10.99 4.50 -5.30
C ILE A 57 12.16 4.49 -4.30
N ARG A 58 12.01 3.90 -3.12
CA ARG A 58 13.12 3.73 -2.16
C ARG A 58 14.29 2.93 -2.77
N ASN A 59 13.99 1.82 -3.46
CA ASN A 59 15.00 1.04 -4.15
C ASN A 59 15.65 1.83 -5.30
N LEU A 60 14.88 2.65 -6.02
CA LEU A 60 15.41 3.52 -7.07
C LEU A 60 16.40 4.54 -6.49
N ILE A 61 16.02 5.23 -5.42
CA ILE A 61 16.86 6.20 -4.72
C ILE A 61 18.17 5.55 -4.25
N ASN A 62 18.08 4.36 -3.64
CA ASN A 62 19.27 3.63 -3.18
C ASN A 62 20.16 3.11 -4.32
N SER A 63 19.63 3.01 -5.54
CA SER A 63 20.38 2.52 -6.71
C SER A 63 21.07 3.63 -7.50
N LEU A 64 20.80 4.90 -7.20
CA LEU A 64 21.27 6.06 -7.96
C LEU A 64 21.89 7.10 -7.02
N PRO A 65 23.23 7.25 -7.00
CA PRO A 65 23.91 8.22 -6.14
C PRO A 65 23.38 9.66 -6.27
N GLU A 66 22.94 10.05 -7.47
CA GLU A 66 22.37 11.37 -7.79
C GLU A 66 21.08 11.66 -7.02
N LEU A 67 20.37 10.61 -6.58
CA LEU A 67 19.14 10.70 -5.81
C LEU A 67 19.36 10.63 -4.29
N SER A 68 20.60 10.46 -3.83
CA SER A 68 20.94 10.31 -2.41
C SER A 68 20.35 11.40 -1.50
N LYS A 69 20.23 12.63 -2.00
CA LYS A 69 19.61 13.76 -1.29
C LYS A 69 18.14 13.54 -0.88
N TYR A 70 17.43 12.62 -1.55
CA TYR A 70 16.05 12.27 -1.24
C TYR A 70 15.92 11.08 -0.28
N LYS A 71 17.03 10.42 0.05
CA LYS A 71 17.01 9.17 0.82
C LYS A 71 16.38 9.32 2.20
N SER A 72 16.78 10.35 2.98
CA SER A 72 16.24 10.56 4.34
C SER A 72 14.74 10.72 4.32
N TYR A 73 14.26 11.64 3.47
CA TYR A 73 12.84 11.90 3.30
C TYR A 73 12.05 10.63 2.94
N TRP A 74 12.59 9.81 2.04
CA TRP A 74 11.88 8.61 1.60
C TRP A 74 11.96 7.43 2.56
N ASP A 75 13.04 7.33 3.35
CA ASP A 75 13.10 6.40 4.48
C ASP A 75 12.03 6.78 5.54
N GLU A 76 11.89 8.08 5.86
CA GLU A 76 10.89 8.58 6.81
C GLU A 76 9.45 8.32 6.32
N GLU A 77 9.15 8.57 5.05
CA GLU A 77 7.83 8.31 4.46
C GLU A 77 7.47 6.82 4.45
N TYR A 78 8.45 5.94 4.14
CA TYR A 78 8.28 4.50 4.22
C TYR A 78 7.95 4.05 5.66
N ASP A 79 8.73 4.51 6.63
CA ASP A 79 8.55 4.16 8.04
C ASP A 79 7.22 4.70 8.59
N PHE A 80 6.83 5.91 8.19
CA PHE A 80 5.55 6.50 8.57
C PHE A 80 4.37 5.69 8.01
N TRP A 81 4.44 5.27 6.74
CA TRP A 81 3.43 4.40 6.13
C TRP A 81 3.26 3.07 6.88
N GLU A 82 4.37 2.40 7.19
CA GLU A 82 4.34 1.14 7.95
C GLU A 82 3.78 1.36 9.37
N LYS A 83 4.20 2.42 10.06
CA LYS A 83 3.72 2.77 11.40
C LYS A 83 2.20 3.00 11.42
N ARG A 84 1.65 3.69 10.42
CA ARG A 84 0.19 3.89 10.29
C ARG A 84 -0.53 2.56 10.16
N ASN A 85 -0.07 1.69 9.26
CA ASN A 85 -0.68 0.37 9.04
C ASN A 85 -0.63 -0.52 10.29
N GLN A 86 0.51 -0.55 10.98
CA GLN A 86 0.66 -1.30 12.23
C GLN A 86 -0.23 -0.75 13.35
N THR A 87 -0.32 0.58 13.48
CA THR A 87 -1.16 1.22 14.49
C THR A 87 -2.64 0.92 14.24
N MET A 88 -3.10 1.03 13.00
CA MET A 88 -4.47 0.65 12.62
C MET A 88 -4.75 -0.82 12.94
N LEU A 89 -3.85 -1.73 12.57
CA LEU A 89 -4.00 -3.15 12.86
C LEU A 89 -4.10 -3.42 14.36
N LYS A 90 -3.22 -2.82 15.17
CA LYS A 90 -3.24 -2.95 16.64
C LYS A 90 -4.56 -2.45 17.23
N ASN A 91 -5.06 -1.32 16.73
CA ASN A 91 -6.35 -0.77 17.18
C ASN A 91 -7.50 -1.72 16.83
N ILE A 92 -7.57 -2.21 15.60
CA ILE A 92 -8.61 -3.16 15.17
C ILE A 92 -8.58 -4.41 16.07
N LEU A 93 -7.40 -4.99 16.31
CA LEU A 93 -7.23 -6.16 17.18
C LEU A 93 -7.61 -5.90 18.65
N LYS A 94 -7.44 -4.66 19.13
CA LYS A 94 -7.89 -4.25 20.45
C LYS A 94 -9.42 -4.21 20.51
N PHE A 95 -10.05 -3.59 19.51
CA PHE A 95 -11.52 -3.49 19.44
C PHE A 95 -12.19 -4.86 19.28
N THR A 96 -11.66 -5.75 18.44
CA THR A 96 -12.21 -7.12 18.29
C THR A 96 -12.23 -7.88 19.61
N LYS A 97 -11.15 -7.78 20.41
CA LYS A 97 -11.09 -8.38 21.74
C LYS A 97 -12.11 -7.76 22.71
N SER A 98 -12.22 -6.43 22.73
CA SER A 98 -13.15 -5.73 23.63
C SER A 98 -14.63 -5.97 23.29
N TYR A 99 -14.94 -6.25 22.04
CA TYR A 99 -16.31 -6.47 21.55
C TYR A 99 -16.49 -7.89 20.99
N SER A 100 -15.94 -8.88 21.68
CA SER A 100 -16.04 -10.30 21.31
C SER A 100 -17.50 -10.73 21.07
N GLY A 101 -17.72 -11.49 20.01
CA GLY A 101 -19.02 -11.94 19.53
C GLY A 101 -19.82 -10.89 18.76
N LYS A 102 -19.29 -9.68 18.56
CA LYS A 102 -19.93 -8.63 17.76
C LYS A 102 -19.37 -8.60 16.35
N LYS A 103 -20.21 -8.13 15.42
CA LYS A 103 -19.78 -7.82 14.05
C LYS A 103 -19.18 -6.42 14.04
N ILE A 104 -17.95 -6.28 13.56
CA ILE A 104 -17.24 -5.01 13.50
C ILE A 104 -17.04 -4.63 12.04
N VAL A 105 -17.35 -3.37 11.70
CA VAL A 105 -17.08 -2.79 10.40
C VAL A 105 -15.93 -1.79 10.55
N VAL A 106 -14.86 -1.98 9.78
CA VAL A 106 -13.73 -1.07 9.72
C VAL A 106 -13.82 -0.28 8.43
N LEU A 107 -13.74 1.03 8.57
CA LEU A 107 -13.73 1.99 7.49
C LEU A 107 -12.29 2.48 7.32
N CYS A 108 -11.70 2.26 6.16
CA CYS A 108 -10.32 2.67 5.89
C CYS A 108 -10.16 3.22 4.47
N GLY A 109 -9.03 3.92 4.25
CA GLY A 109 -8.61 4.25 2.89
C GLY A 109 -8.22 2.99 2.12
N PHE A 110 -8.54 2.96 0.83
CA PHE A 110 -8.33 1.79 -0.02
C PHE A 110 -6.88 1.29 -0.02
N ALA A 111 -5.92 2.22 0.02
CA ALA A 111 -4.50 1.92 0.08
C ALA A 111 -4.10 1.09 1.34
N HIS A 112 -4.88 1.12 2.41
CA HIS A 112 -4.59 0.37 3.63
C HIS A 112 -5.25 -1.01 3.68
N LYS A 113 -6.37 -1.20 2.99
CA LYS A 113 -7.27 -2.35 3.16
C LYS A 113 -6.53 -3.69 3.07
N ASN A 114 -5.76 -3.92 2.01
CA ASN A 114 -5.10 -5.21 1.82
C ASN A 114 -4.06 -5.52 2.90
N LEU A 115 -3.32 -4.50 3.37
CA LEU A 115 -2.36 -4.65 4.44
C LEU A 115 -3.05 -5.03 5.75
N LEU A 116 -4.18 -4.38 6.05
CA LEU A 116 -5.00 -4.72 7.21
C LEU A 116 -5.57 -6.14 7.11
N VAL A 117 -6.19 -6.50 5.97
CA VAL A 117 -6.72 -7.85 5.72
C VAL A 117 -5.63 -8.92 5.92
N ARG A 118 -4.44 -8.72 5.36
CA ARG A 118 -3.30 -9.65 5.52
C ARG A 118 -2.84 -9.72 6.98
N GLY A 119 -2.70 -8.57 7.65
CA GLY A 119 -2.28 -8.49 9.04
C GLY A 119 -3.24 -9.22 9.99
N LEU A 120 -4.55 -9.06 9.76
CA LEU A 120 -5.60 -9.70 10.54
C LEU A 120 -5.63 -11.22 10.32
N LYS A 121 -5.47 -11.68 9.08
CA LYS A 121 -5.34 -13.12 8.77
C LYS A 121 -4.14 -13.76 9.47
N LYS A 122 -2.99 -13.07 9.48
CA LYS A 122 -1.77 -13.54 10.17
C LYS A 122 -1.91 -13.57 11.69
N SER A 123 -2.77 -12.71 12.24
CA SER A 123 -2.97 -12.58 13.69
C SER A 123 -3.97 -13.60 14.26
N SER A 124 -4.35 -14.63 13.49
CA SER A 124 -5.22 -15.76 13.88
C SER A 124 -6.31 -15.39 14.89
N HIS A 125 -7.28 -14.56 14.49
CA HIS A 125 -8.56 -14.48 15.20
C HIS A 125 -9.35 -15.76 14.90
N SER A 126 -9.21 -16.75 15.78
CA SER A 126 -9.98 -17.98 15.77
C SER A 126 -11.46 -17.70 16.09
N GLY A 127 -12.25 -17.42 15.06
CA GLY A 127 -13.49 -18.19 14.85
C GLY A 127 -14.81 -17.72 15.44
N LYS A 128 -14.99 -16.50 15.98
CA LYS A 128 -16.34 -16.01 16.35
C LYS A 128 -16.71 -14.61 15.85
N ASP A 129 -15.74 -13.73 15.61
CA ASP A 129 -16.02 -12.35 15.19
C ASP A 129 -16.06 -12.23 13.66
N LYS A 130 -17.15 -11.67 13.12
CA LYS A 130 -17.24 -11.29 11.71
C LYS A 130 -16.71 -9.86 11.55
N LEU A 131 -15.47 -9.74 11.07
CA LEU A 131 -14.87 -8.45 10.71
C LEU A 131 -15.09 -8.16 9.23
N ILE A 132 -15.68 -6.99 8.93
CA ILE A 132 -15.87 -6.50 7.56
C ILE A 132 -15.01 -5.26 7.38
N ILE A 133 -14.12 -5.26 6.40
CA ILE A 133 -13.28 -4.10 6.06
C ILE A 133 -13.79 -3.52 4.76
N ASN A 134 -14.34 -2.32 4.82
CA ASN A 134 -14.91 -1.61 3.68
C ASN A 134 -14.16 -0.29 3.43
N ASP A 135 -14.06 0.06 2.17
CA ASP A 135 -13.49 1.32 1.71
C ASP A 135 -14.61 2.36 1.54
N LEU A 136 -14.37 3.60 1.98
CA LEU A 136 -15.39 4.66 1.93
C LEU A 136 -15.06 5.85 1.04
N PHE A 137 -13.86 5.95 0.49
CA PHE A 137 -13.43 7.17 -0.18
C PHE A 137 -12.76 6.85 -1.52
N LYS A 138 -13.23 7.53 -2.56
CA LYS A 138 -12.52 7.72 -3.83
C LYS A 138 -11.63 8.95 -3.70
#